data_AF-A0A661R5Z1-F1
#
_entry.id   AF-A0A661R5Z1-F1
#
_cell.length_a   1.000
_cell.length_b   1.000
_cell.length_c   1.000
_cell.angle_alpha   90.00
_cell.angle_beta   90.00
_cell.angle_gamma   90.00
#
_symmetry.space_group_name_H-M   'P 1'
#
loop_
_entity.id
_entity.type
_entity.pdbx_description
1 polymer ?
#
loop_
_entity_poly.entity_id
_entity_poly.type
_entity_poly.pdbx_seq_one_letter_code
_entity_poly.pdbx_strand_id
1 'polypeptide(L)'
;MNFRLQTRPFFICLCLILAFMVSPAGAGNLAVIHEVVTESQEGASSIIIRLIGHPAFKVIPIEEKQMLIAFKDTEFSGDIRVPETFAGDELIEDLKLEHKPCKVSCLVVKLGKPYADIKCGIKEVNGGLHIEIKSKAGDVKPEEIVGIEDRLLKVESKAASADAVLFTEAAAHYRRGKWEKATRILRKIIECYPGSAYLEQAYFLLAKSFHRMFDEEVSRHLIDITSLYQDAISKFPESDYVADAMVSIGNCYFQVKNYYEALAYYNAVLKKNKKGPAVPEALFQRGRVLVLLKKPTEAVSSFEELERRNPGTELATRGKLEKAKALFDMKAFKRCLATLQEIMSEKPGEVYKTPELLLYAGYSYYELGQLKEARDTLTAVLNYFPKMKSNHIVLTKIADTYSEEGVKSKACKLYRLAVRMYPGSEGALISLLRLADESEKAIPGNDRSRDGMLITGETAREIYEDIVEKHPDSPLFDLVMLKLAILHHKNKDYDQSIATLQKLLAKHPQTPLKEEIKV
;
A
#
# COMPACT_ATOMS: atom_id res chain seq x y z
N MET A 1 -6.29 24.89 -17.21
CA MET A 1 -5.17 24.84 -18.18
C MET A 1 -4.57 23.44 -18.11
N ASN A 2 -4.80 22.62 -19.14
CA ASN A 2 -4.42 21.21 -19.17
C ASN A 2 -2.90 21.06 -19.28
N PHE A 3 -2.22 20.64 -18.21
CA PHE A 3 -0.85 20.16 -18.29
C PHE A 3 -0.84 18.63 -18.37
N ARG A 4 -0.78 18.12 -19.61
CA ARG A 4 -0.23 16.80 -19.90
C ARG A 4 1.28 16.86 -19.62
N LEU A 5 1.74 16.25 -18.53
CA LEU A 5 3.14 15.92 -18.33
C LEU A 5 3.43 14.56 -18.99
N GLN A 6 3.61 14.57 -20.31
CA GLN A 6 4.48 13.63 -20.98
C GLN A 6 5.92 14.15 -20.83
N THR A 7 6.70 13.61 -19.90
CA THR A 7 8.18 13.64 -19.98
C THR A 7 8.81 12.62 -19.01
N ARG A 8 9.05 11.41 -19.51
CA ARG A 8 9.93 10.38 -18.92
C ARG A 8 11.43 10.76 -18.70
N PRO A 9 12.03 11.81 -19.32
CA PRO A 9 13.46 12.12 -19.08
C PRO A 9 13.78 12.79 -17.74
N PHE A 10 12.84 13.56 -17.17
CA PHE A 10 13.11 14.41 -16.00
C PHE A 10 13.28 13.61 -14.70
N PHE A 11 12.53 12.51 -14.55
CA PHE A 11 12.57 11.66 -13.36
C PHE A 11 13.91 10.90 -13.26
N ILE A 12 14.42 10.39 -14.38
CA ILE A 12 15.72 9.71 -14.47
C ILE A 12 16.85 10.68 -14.10
N CYS A 13 16.85 11.90 -14.65
CA CYS A 13 17.84 12.91 -14.30
C CYS A 13 17.81 13.26 -12.81
N LEU A 14 16.63 13.42 -12.20
CA LEU A 14 16.51 13.74 -10.77
C LEU A 14 17.02 12.60 -9.87
N CYS A 15 16.67 11.34 -10.19
CA CYS A 15 17.15 10.16 -9.47
C CYS A 15 18.69 10.02 -9.56
N LEU A 16 19.27 10.28 -10.73
CA LEU A 16 20.71 10.26 -10.95
C LEU A 16 21.45 11.35 -10.17
N ILE A 17 20.91 12.57 -10.16
CA ILE A 17 21.45 13.71 -9.41
C ILE A 17 21.46 13.39 -7.91
N LEU A 18 20.35 12.88 -7.37
CA LEU A 18 20.27 12.50 -5.95
C LEU A 18 21.19 11.32 -5.59
N ALA A 19 21.38 10.37 -6.51
CA ALA A 19 22.22 9.18 -6.26
C ALA A 19 23.71 9.51 -6.06
N PHE A 20 24.23 10.55 -6.72
CA PHE A 20 25.66 10.91 -6.68
C PHE A 20 25.99 12.20 -5.93
N MET A 21 25.00 12.99 -5.50
CA MET A 21 25.20 14.19 -4.67
C MET A 21 25.74 13.90 -3.25
N VAL A 22 25.75 12.64 -2.81
CA VAL A 22 26.23 12.23 -1.47
C VAL A 22 27.70 11.75 -1.48
N SER A 23 28.28 11.48 -2.66
CA SER A 23 29.70 11.07 -2.74
C SER A 23 30.62 12.27 -2.91
N PRO A 24 31.64 12.46 -2.04
CA PRO A 24 32.63 13.53 -2.24
C PRO A 24 33.29 13.35 -3.60
N ALA A 25 33.57 14.48 -4.27
CA ALA A 25 34.28 14.50 -5.54
C ALA A 25 35.71 13.97 -5.33
N GLY A 26 35.90 12.67 -5.52
CA GLY A 26 37.22 12.08 -5.66
C GLY A 26 37.78 12.49 -7.01
N ALA A 27 38.89 13.22 -7.01
CA ALA A 27 39.71 13.43 -8.19
C ALA A 27 40.27 12.07 -8.64
N GLY A 28 39.58 11.41 -9.56
CA GLY A 28 39.97 10.12 -10.13
C GLY A 28 39.83 10.18 -11.64
N ASN A 29 40.77 9.54 -12.35
CA ASN A 29 40.80 9.47 -13.80
C ASN A 29 39.44 9.04 -14.37
N LEU A 30 39.05 9.67 -15.48
CA LEU A 30 37.84 9.36 -16.23
C LEU A 30 37.85 7.86 -16.60
N ALA A 31 36.82 7.12 -16.19
CA ALA A 31 36.68 5.71 -16.53
C ALA A 31 36.05 5.54 -17.91
N VAL A 32 36.35 4.46 -18.62
CA VAL A 32 35.82 4.19 -19.95
C VAL A 32 35.15 2.82 -20.00
N ILE A 33 33.88 2.78 -20.40
CA ILE A 33 33.20 1.53 -20.78
C ILE A 33 33.57 1.23 -22.21
N HIS A 34 34.20 0.10 -22.49
CA HIS A 34 34.60 -0.26 -23.86
C HIS A 34 33.79 -1.41 -24.45
N GLU A 35 33.16 -2.24 -23.63
CA GLU A 35 32.37 -3.38 -24.08
C GLU A 35 31.24 -3.70 -23.09
N VAL A 36 30.08 -4.05 -23.64
CA VAL A 36 28.93 -4.55 -22.87
C VAL A 36 28.45 -5.85 -23.52
N VAL A 37 28.52 -6.95 -22.78
CA VAL A 37 28.11 -8.28 -23.23
C VAL A 37 26.97 -8.77 -22.35
N THR A 38 26.03 -9.51 -22.93
CA THR A 38 24.97 -10.19 -22.18
C THR A 38 25.07 -11.68 -22.42
N GLU A 39 24.96 -12.47 -21.35
CA GLU A 39 24.92 -13.93 -21.39
C GLU A 39 23.60 -14.41 -20.76
N SER A 40 22.91 -15.34 -21.40
CA SER A 40 21.66 -15.92 -20.89
C SER A 40 21.85 -17.41 -20.63
N GLN A 41 21.45 -17.87 -19.45
CA GLN A 41 21.43 -19.26 -19.02
C GLN A 41 20.07 -19.59 -18.41
N GLU A 42 19.73 -20.88 -18.27
CA GLU A 42 18.44 -21.30 -17.73
C GLU A 42 18.23 -20.75 -16.30
N GLY A 43 17.32 -19.77 -16.17
CA GLY A 43 16.97 -19.11 -14.91
C GLY A 43 17.86 -17.93 -14.47
N ALA A 44 18.86 -17.54 -15.27
CA ALA A 44 19.76 -16.41 -14.96
C ALA A 44 20.26 -15.70 -16.22
N SER A 45 20.33 -14.37 -16.18
CA SER A 45 20.91 -13.53 -17.23
C SER A 45 21.97 -12.62 -16.65
N SER A 46 23.11 -12.50 -17.32
CA SER A 46 24.25 -11.71 -16.88
C SER A 46 24.51 -10.55 -17.83
N ILE A 47 24.80 -9.36 -17.27
CA ILE A 47 25.33 -8.21 -17.99
C ILE A 47 26.79 -8.04 -17.56
N ILE A 48 27.70 -8.19 -18.50
CA ILE A 48 29.15 -8.09 -18.31
C ILE A 48 29.62 -6.79 -18.95
N ILE A 49 30.12 -5.88 -18.13
CA ILE A 49 30.55 -4.55 -18.55
C ILE A 49 32.07 -4.48 -18.38
N ARG A 50 32.82 -4.34 -19.47
CA ARG A 50 34.27 -4.20 -19.40
C ARG A 50 34.65 -2.73 -19.33
N LEU A 51 35.41 -2.39 -18.29
CA LEU A 51 35.75 -1.02 -17.93
C LEU A 51 37.28 -0.83 -17.95
N ILE A 52 37.72 0.38 -18.25
CA ILE A 52 39.07 0.86 -17.99
C ILE A 52 38.95 1.90 -16.87
N GLY A 53 39.55 1.61 -15.72
CA GLY A 53 39.40 2.40 -14.48
C GLY A 53 38.35 1.82 -13.52
N HIS A 54 38.13 2.50 -12.39
CA HIS A 54 37.24 2.05 -11.32
C HIS A 54 36.18 3.11 -10.99
N PRO A 55 35.11 3.23 -11.80
CA PRO A 55 34.08 4.23 -11.56
C PRO A 55 33.16 3.86 -10.41
N ALA A 56 32.68 4.88 -9.69
CA ALA A 56 31.57 4.70 -8.77
C ALA A 56 30.28 4.42 -9.56
N PHE A 57 29.59 3.32 -9.24
CA PHE A 57 28.35 2.95 -9.92
C PHE A 57 27.21 2.63 -8.93
N LYS A 58 25.97 2.68 -9.42
CA LYS A 58 24.78 2.32 -8.64
C LYS A 58 23.71 1.68 -9.52
N VAL A 59 23.04 0.66 -9.00
CA VAL A 59 21.84 0.08 -9.63
C VAL A 59 20.60 0.70 -9.00
N ILE A 60 19.71 1.25 -9.82
CA ILE A 60 18.55 2.02 -9.40
C ILE A 60 17.31 1.45 -10.12
N PRO A 61 16.31 0.91 -9.40
CA PRO A 61 15.02 0.60 -10.02
C PRO A 61 14.29 1.91 -10.35
N ILE A 62 13.74 2.02 -11.57
CA ILE A 62 13.08 3.25 -12.04
C ILE A 62 11.58 3.05 -12.26
N GLU A 63 11.20 1.94 -12.87
CA GLU A 63 9.80 1.53 -13.05
C GLU A 63 9.67 0.05 -12.64
N GLU A 64 8.44 -0.48 -12.62
CA GLU A 64 8.17 -1.87 -12.23
C GLU A 64 9.03 -2.89 -12.98
N LYS A 65 9.31 -2.65 -14.27
CA LYS A 65 10.12 -3.53 -15.14
C LYS A 65 11.35 -2.84 -15.75
N GLN A 66 11.87 -1.79 -15.12
CA GLN A 66 13.07 -1.11 -15.60
C GLN A 66 14.04 -0.84 -14.45
N MET A 67 15.30 -1.15 -14.70
CA MET A 67 16.40 -0.75 -13.83
C MET A 67 17.46 0.01 -14.62
N LEU A 68 18.23 0.81 -13.89
CA LEU A 68 19.30 1.62 -14.44
C LEU A 68 20.59 1.35 -13.69
N ILE A 69 21.66 1.15 -14.44
CA ILE A 69 23.03 1.03 -13.91
C ILE A 69 23.73 2.34 -14.25
N ALA A 70 23.95 3.19 -13.25
CA ALA A 70 24.55 4.51 -13.42
C ALA A 70 26.04 4.48 -13.06
N PHE A 71 26.88 5.14 -13.85
CA PHE A 71 28.32 5.28 -13.65
C PHE A 71 28.69 6.76 -13.57
N LYS A 72 29.39 7.16 -12.51
CA LYS A 72 29.88 8.53 -12.32
C LYS A 72 31.24 8.72 -13.00
N ASP A 73 31.44 9.88 -13.62
CA ASP A 73 32.70 10.28 -14.28
C ASP A 73 33.22 9.22 -15.26
N THR A 74 32.28 8.62 -16.01
CA THR A 74 32.54 7.51 -16.95
C THR A 74 32.01 7.84 -18.33
N GLU A 75 32.76 7.52 -19.37
CA GLU A 75 32.36 7.67 -20.78
C GLU A 75 32.25 6.32 -21.49
N PHE A 76 31.48 6.28 -22.57
CA PHE A 76 31.40 5.14 -23.48
C PHE A 76 32.46 5.28 -24.58
N SER A 77 33.15 4.20 -24.95
CA SER A 77 33.91 4.19 -26.20
C SER A 77 32.97 4.41 -27.39
N GLY A 78 33.44 5.08 -28.45
CA GLY A 78 32.60 5.46 -29.59
C GLY A 78 31.94 4.29 -30.35
N ASP A 79 32.44 3.07 -30.16
CA ASP A 79 32.06 1.86 -30.93
C ASP A 79 31.48 0.73 -30.06
N ILE A 80 30.75 1.05 -28.98
CA ILE A 80 30.11 -0.01 -28.17
C ILE A 80 28.95 -0.63 -28.94
N ARG A 81 29.06 -1.92 -29.24
CA ARG A 81 27.96 -2.73 -29.74
C ARG A 81 27.06 -3.15 -28.59
N VAL A 82 25.79 -2.74 -28.65
CA VAL A 82 24.74 -3.26 -27.77
C VAL A 82 24.12 -4.49 -28.46
N PRO A 83 23.89 -5.61 -27.76
CA PRO A 83 23.23 -6.77 -28.34
C PRO A 83 21.84 -6.41 -28.90
N GLU A 84 21.58 -6.68 -30.18
CA GLU A 84 20.32 -6.30 -30.85
C GLU A 84 19.19 -7.34 -30.66
N THR A 85 19.48 -8.55 -30.15
CA THR A 85 18.48 -9.63 -30.03
C THR A 85 18.53 -10.34 -28.68
N PHE A 86 17.43 -10.24 -27.92
CA PHE A 86 17.16 -10.93 -26.65
C PHE A 86 16.22 -12.14 -26.85
N ALA A 87 16.23 -12.76 -28.03
CA ALA A 87 15.27 -13.81 -28.39
C ALA A 87 15.45 -15.05 -27.49
N GLY A 88 14.51 -15.27 -26.57
CA GLY A 88 14.49 -16.41 -25.64
C GLY A 88 14.90 -16.08 -24.19
N ASP A 89 15.29 -14.84 -23.88
CA ASP A 89 15.62 -14.42 -22.51
C ASP A 89 14.34 -13.99 -21.75
N GLU A 90 14.03 -14.65 -20.63
CA GLU A 90 12.86 -14.32 -19.78
C GLU A 90 13.09 -13.12 -18.84
N LEU A 91 14.34 -12.69 -18.64
CA LEU A 91 14.74 -11.74 -17.60
C LEU A 91 15.18 -10.38 -18.16
N ILE A 92 15.82 -10.32 -19.32
CA ILE A 92 16.24 -9.08 -19.99
C ILE A 92 15.52 -8.95 -21.34
N GLU A 93 14.69 -7.92 -21.50
CA GLU A 93 13.92 -7.65 -22.73
C GLU A 93 14.62 -6.65 -23.68
N ASP A 94 15.32 -5.66 -23.13
CA ASP A 94 15.95 -4.57 -23.89
C ASP A 94 17.09 -3.97 -23.06
N LEU A 95 18.14 -3.49 -23.72
CA LEU A 95 19.28 -2.82 -23.10
C LEU A 95 19.64 -1.58 -23.92
N LYS A 96 19.74 -0.42 -23.28
CA LYS A 96 20.07 0.85 -23.95
C LYS A 96 21.16 1.60 -23.22
N LEU A 97 22.10 2.16 -23.98
CA LEU A 97 23.11 3.07 -23.48
C LEU A 97 22.56 4.49 -23.54
N GLU A 98 22.63 5.23 -22.44
CA GLU A 98 22.28 6.64 -22.40
C GLU A 98 23.36 7.44 -21.70
N HIS A 99 23.77 8.56 -22.32
CA HIS A 99 24.63 9.55 -21.69
C HIS A 99 23.77 10.71 -21.17
N LYS A 100 23.93 11.08 -19.89
CA LYS A 100 23.14 12.13 -19.23
C LYS A 100 24.01 13.32 -18.83
N PRO A 101 23.42 14.52 -18.62
CA PRO A 101 24.16 15.68 -18.12
C PRO A 101 24.84 15.36 -16.77
N CYS A 102 25.97 16.03 -16.48
CA CYS A 102 26.82 15.86 -15.28
C CYS A 102 27.81 14.66 -15.28
N LYS A 103 28.34 14.25 -16.44
CA LYS A 103 29.34 13.16 -16.57
C LYS A 103 28.86 11.81 -16.03
N VAL A 104 27.57 11.51 -16.19
CA VAL A 104 26.99 10.22 -15.80
C VAL A 104 26.62 9.45 -17.07
N SER A 105 27.25 8.29 -17.24
CA SER A 105 26.87 7.31 -18.26
C SER A 105 25.97 6.26 -17.61
N CYS A 106 24.95 5.76 -18.31
CA CYS A 106 24.05 4.77 -17.76
C CYS A 106 23.60 3.70 -18.76
N LEU A 107 23.36 2.50 -18.24
CA LEU A 107 22.71 1.39 -18.94
C LEU A 107 21.27 1.29 -18.43
N VAL A 108 20.30 1.47 -19.32
CA VAL A 108 18.87 1.23 -19.07
C VAL A 108 18.57 -0.21 -19.43
N VAL A 109 18.16 -1.01 -18.46
CA VAL A 109 17.80 -2.42 -18.63
C VAL A 109 16.28 -2.55 -18.49
N LYS A 110 15.63 -3.03 -19.55
CA LYS A 110 14.22 -3.44 -19.50
C LYS A 110 14.16 -4.91 -19.13
N LEU A 111 13.35 -5.23 -18.13
CA LEU A 111 13.28 -6.56 -17.53
C LEU A 111 12.03 -7.30 -18.00
N GLY A 112 12.14 -8.62 -18.19
CA GLY A 112 11.00 -9.48 -18.51
C GLY A 112 10.03 -9.65 -17.33
N LYS A 113 10.56 -9.60 -16.10
CA LYS A 113 9.82 -9.71 -14.84
C LYS A 113 9.92 -8.41 -14.03
N PRO A 114 8.97 -8.12 -13.13
CA PRO A 114 9.08 -6.97 -12.22
C PRO A 114 10.41 -6.97 -11.45
N TYR A 115 11.02 -5.80 -11.22
CA TYR A 115 12.28 -5.67 -10.46
C TYR A 115 12.18 -6.30 -9.07
N ALA A 116 10.97 -6.30 -8.48
CA ALA A 116 10.70 -6.94 -7.20
C ALA A 116 10.94 -8.46 -7.20
N ASP A 117 10.80 -9.10 -8.35
CA ASP A 117 10.84 -10.56 -8.53
C ASP A 117 12.20 -11.05 -9.04
N ILE A 118 13.19 -10.16 -9.15
CA ILE A 118 14.55 -10.49 -9.55
C ILE A 118 15.53 -10.25 -8.40
N LYS A 119 16.57 -11.08 -8.34
CA LYS A 119 17.74 -10.93 -7.48
C LYS A 119 18.89 -10.46 -8.37
N CYS A 120 19.44 -9.29 -8.06
CA CYS A 120 20.59 -8.72 -8.74
C CYS A 120 21.84 -8.93 -7.88
N GLY A 121 22.80 -9.71 -8.37
CA GLY A 121 24.10 -9.91 -7.78
C GLY A 121 25.16 -9.15 -8.58
N ILE A 122 26.05 -8.42 -7.90
CA ILE A 122 27.08 -7.62 -8.56
C ILE A 122 28.44 -8.10 -8.09
N LYS A 123 29.35 -8.36 -9.02
CA LYS A 123 30.74 -8.75 -8.75
C LYS A 123 31.68 -7.98 -9.68
N GLU A 124 32.75 -7.43 -9.13
CA GLU A 124 33.86 -6.92 -9.95
C GLU A 124 34.82 -8.08 -10.25
N VAL A 125 35.13 -8.30 -11.53
CA VAL A 125 36.03 -9.37 -11.98
C VAL A 125 36.96 -8.80 -13.05
N ASN A 126 38.28 -8.86 -12.82
CA ASN A 126 39.32 -8.45 -13.77
C ASN A 126 39.11 -7.05 -14.39
N GLY A 127 38.71 -6.06 -13.59
CA GLY A 127 38.45 -4.69 -14.08
C GLY A 127 37.15 -4.53 -14.87
N GLY A 128 36.29 -5.56 -14.91
CA GLY A 128 34.93 -5.49 -15.41
C GLY A 128 33.88 -5.66 -14.30
N LEU A 129 32.67 -5.18 -14.57
CA LEU A 129 31.52 -5.33 -13.71
C LEU A 129 30.61 -6.46 -14.23
N HIS A 130 30.41 -7.49 -13.42
CA HIS A 130 29.53 -8.62 -13.72
C HIS A 130 28.24 -8.50 -12.90
N ILE A 131 27.12 -8.26 -13.59
CA ILE A 131 25.80 -8.09 -13.00
C ILE A 131 24.97 -9.32 -13.35
N GLU A 132 24.72 -10.18 -12.37
CA GLU A 132 23.93 -11.40 -12.49
C GLU A 132 22.48 -11.11 -12.06
N ILE A 133 21.52 -11.31 -12.98
CA ILE A 133 20.09 -11.15 -12.76
C ILE A 133 19.47 -12.54 -12.71
N LYS A 134 18.91 -12.91 -11.56
CA LYS A 134 18.19 -14.18 -11.37
C LYS A 134 16.73 -13.92 -11.06
N SER A 135 15.84 -14.82 -11.47
CA SER A 135 14.51 -14.85 -10.88
C SER A 135 14.65 -15.14 -9.38
N LYS A 136 13.90 -14.44 -8.53
CA LYS A 136 13.61 -14.91 -7.17
C LYS A 136 12.64 -16.07 -7.29
N ALA A 137 13.09 -17.20 -7.84
CA ALA A 137 12.47 -18.47 -7.49
C ALA A 137 12.70 -18.59 -5.98
N GLY A 138 11.64 -18.48 -5.20
CA GLY A 138 11.73 -18.54 -3.74
C GLY A 138 12.48 -19.81 -3.34
N ASP A 139 13.47 -19.65 -2.47
CA ASP A 139 14.00 -20.68 -1.59
C ASP A 139 12.89 -21.17 -0.64
N VAL A 140 11.86 -21.78 -1.22
CA VAL A 140 10.84 -22.54 -0.52
C VAL A 140 10.90 -23.92 -1.12
N LYS A 141 11.10 -24.92 -0.26
CA LYS A 141 10.96 -26.33 -0.65
C LYS A 141 9.66 -26.49 -1.45
N PRO A 142 9.68 -27.13 -2.63
CA PRO A 142 8.49 -27.31 -3.48
C PRO A 142 7.31 -28.01 -2.76
N GLU A 143 7.59 -28.63 -1.62
CA GLU A 143 6.65 -29.46 -0.86
C GLU A 143 5.81 -28.66 0.16
N GLU A 144 6.20 -27.43 0.54
CA GLU A 144 5.51 -26.65 1.60
C GLU A 144 4.61 -25.49 1.10
N ILE A 145 4.61 -25.18 -0.21
CA ILE A 145 3.69 -24.20 -0.82
C ILE A 145 3.12 -24.77 -2.13
N VAL A 146 2.50 -25.94 -2.07
CA VAL A 146 1.40 -26.24 -3.00
C VAL A 146 0.16 -25.69 -2.32
N GLY A 147 -0.44 -24.63 -2.88
CA GLY A 147 -1.65 -24.06 -2.29
C GLY A 147 -2.73 -25.12 -2.14
N ILE A 148 -3.62 -25.00 -1.15
CA ILE A 148 -4.78 -25.91 -0.99
C ILE A 148 -5.53 -26.03 -2.33
N GLU A 149 -5.62 -24.91 -3.05
CA GLU A 149 -6.19 -24.82 -4.39
C GLU A 149 -5.42 -25.64 -5.43
N ASP A 150 -4.09 -25.62 -5.42
CA ASP A 150 -3.28 -26.43 -6.33
C ASP A 150 -3.43 -27.92 -6.04
N ARG A 151 -3.52 -28.28 -4.74
CA ARG A 151 -3.85 -29.65 -4.32
C ARG A 151 -5.25 -30.06 -4.80
N LEU A 152 -6.23 -29.17 -4.68
CA LEU A 152 -7.60 -29.40 -5.12
C LEU A 152 -7.68 -29.59 -6.64
N LEU A 153 -6.83 -28.92 -7.40
CA LEU A 153 -6.79 -28.99 -8.87
C LEU A 153 -5.86 -30.09 -9.41
N LYS A 154 -5.23 -30.88 -8.53
CA LYS A 154 -4.29 -31.94 -8.92
C LYS A 154 -5.05 -33.15 -9.46
N VAL A 155 -4.56 -33.70 -10.57
CA VAL A 155 -5.07 -34.93 -11.18
C VAL A 155 -4.08 -36.05 -10.87
N GLU A 156 -4.51 -37.10 -10.15
CA GLU A 156 -3.61 -38.15 -9.67
C GLU A 156 -3.52 -39.36 -10.61
N SER A 157 -4.56 -39.61 -11.44
CA SER A 157 -4.58 -40.76 -12.35
C SER A 157 -3.91 -40.47 -13.69
N LYS A 158 -2.96 -41.33 -14.10
CA LYS A 158 -2.47 -41.42 -15.49
C LYS A 158 -3.42 -42.19 -16.42
N ALA A 159 -4.39 -42.93 -15.88
CA ALA A 159 -5.38 -43.66 -16.68
C ALA A 159 -6.54 -42.73 -17.06
N ALA A 160 -6.88 -42.71 -18.35
CA ALA A 160 -7.95 -41.89 -18.92
C ALA A 160 -9.35 -42.48 -18.64
N SER A 161 -9.75 -42.54 -17.37
CA SER A 161 -11.15 -42.80 -17.02
C SER A 161 -12.02 -41.59 -17.35
N ALA A 162 -13.30 -41.80 -17.68
CA ALA A 162 -14.19 -40.73 -18.12
C ALA A 162 -14.35 -39.62 -17.06
N ASP A 163 -14.38 -39.98 -15.78
CA ASP A 163 -14.39 -39.06 -14.64
C ASP A 163 -13.07 -38.29 -14.49
N ALA A 164 -11.91 -38.92 -14.72
CA ALA A 164 -10.61 -38.24 -14.71
C ALA A 164 -10.50 -37.19 -15.83
N VAL A 165 -11.02 -37.50 -17.02
CA VAL A 165 -11.07 -36.56 -18.15
C VAL A 165 -11.99 -35.38 -17.82
N LEU A 166 -13.19 -35.64 -17.31
CA LEU A 166 -14.13 -34.59 -16.89
C LEU A 166 -13.52 -33.72 -15.79
N PHE A 167 -12.86 -34.31 -14.79
CA PHE A 167 -12.23 -33.54 -13.72
C PHE A 167 -11.08 -32.66 -14.23
N THR A 168 -10.25 -33.21 -15.13
CA THR A 168 -9.16 -32.44 -15.78
C THR A 168 -9.72 -31.27 -16.58
N GLU A 169 -10.81 -31.49 -17.32
CA GLU A 169 -11.51 -30.44 -18.07
C GLU A 169 -12.09 -29.37 -17.15
N ALA A 170 -12.74 -29.76 -16.05
CA ALA A 170 -13.26 -28.85 -15.04
C ALA A 170 -12.16 -28.01 -14.40
N ALA A 171 -11.05 -28.64 -13.97
CA ALA A 171 -9.91 -27.96 -13.39
C ALA A 171 -9.25 -26.99 -14.38
N ALA A 172 -9.19 -27.34 -15.67
CA ALA A 172 -8.71 -26.45 -16.72
C ALA A 172 -9.66 -25.25 -16.94
N HIS A 173 -10.97 -25.47 -16.91
CA HIS A 173 -11.95 -24.39 -16.98
C HIS A 173 -11.88 -23.45 -15.77
N TYR A 174 -11.71 -24.01 -14.58
CA TYR A 174 -11.50 -23.24 -13.36
C TYR A 174 -10.26 -22.36 -13.47
N ARG A 175 -9.09 -22.92 -13.84
CA ARG A 175 -7.86 -22.14 -14.03
C ARG A 175 -7.99 -21.02 -15.07
N ARG A 176 -8.90 -21.17 -16.05
CA ARG A 176 -9.17 -20.18 -17.10
C ARG A 176 -10.24 -19.15 -16.72
N GLY A 177 -10.74 -19.17 -15.48
CA GLY A 177 -11.82 -18.29 -15.03
C GLY A 177 -13.19 -18.59 -15.65
N LYS A 178 -13.36 -19.75 -16.28
CA LYS A 178 -14.61 -20.18 -16.93
C LYS A 178 -15.49 -20.94 -15.92
N TRP A 179 -15.93 -20.22 -14.89
CA TRP A 179 -16.61 -20.78 -13.71
C TRP A 179 -17.89 -21.54 -14.07
N GLU A 180 -18.72 -21.00 -14.96
CA GLU A 180 -19.96 -21.65 -15.42
C GLU A 180 -19.70 -23.02 -16.07
N LYS A 181 -18.66 -23.12 -16.91
CA LYS A 181 -18.29 -24.40 -17.54
C LYS A 181 -17.76 -25.39 -16.51
N ALA A 182 -16.91 -24.92 -15.59
CA ALA A 182 -16.39 -25.74 -14.50
C ALA A 182 -17.53 -26.30 -13.64
N THR A 183 -18.44 -25.45 -13.14
CA THR A 183 -19.58 -25.87 -12.32
C THR A 183 -20.46 -26.92 -13.02
N ARG A 184 -20.77 -26.73 -14.30
CA ARG A 184 -21.55 -27.71 -15.08
C ARG A 184 -20.87 -29.07 -15.18
N ILE A 185 -19.57 -29.10 -15.44
CA ILE A 185 -18.81 -30.36 -15.54
C ILE A 185 -18.70 -31.04 -14.17
N LEU A 186 -18.48 -30.26 -13.10
CA LEU A 186 -18.36 -30.78 -11.74
C LEU A 186 -19.67 -31.39 -11.25
N ARG A 187 -20.82 -30.78 -11.55
CA ARG A 187 -22.15 -31.39 -11.28
C ARG A 187 -22.30 -32.72 -12.00
N LYS A 188 -21.88 -32.82 -13.26
CA LYS A 188 -21.90 -34.08 -14.02
C LYS A 188 -21.05 -35.18 -13.36
N ILE A 189 -19.89 -34.83 -12.79
CA ILE A 189 -19.08 -35.80 -12.03
C ILE A 189 -19.84 -36.30 -10.81
N ILE A 190 -20.41 -35.38 -10.04
CA ILE A 190 -21.15 -35.69 -8.81
C ILE A 190 -22.38 -36.57 -9.09
N GLU A 191 -23.12 -36.27 -10.16
CA GLU A 191 -24.36 -36.97 -10.51
C GLU A 191 -24.12 -38.32 -11.20
N CYS A 192 -23.19 -38.38 -12.15
CA CYS A 192 -23.01 -39.57 -13.00
C CYS A 192 -21.92 -40.53 -12.49
N TYR A 193 -21.04 -40.09 -11.60
CA TYR A 193 -19.89 -40.88 -11.11
C TYR A 193 -19.77 -40.85 -9.58
N PRO A 194 -20.78 -41.35 -8.82
CA PRO A 194 -20.78 -41.32 -7.36
C PRO A 194 -19.68 -42.16 -6.70
N GLY A 195 -18.96 -43.01 -7.45
CA GLY A 195 -17.78 -43.76 -6.99
C GLY A 195 -16.45 -43.20 -7.48
N SER A 196 -16.44 -41.99 -8.07
CA SER A 196 -15.22 -41.38 -8.61
C SER A 196 -14.20 -41.09 -7.51
N ALA A 197 -12.92 -41.33 -7.81
CA ALA A 197 -11.82 -40.89 -6.96
C ALA A 197 -11.71 -39.35 -6.87
N TYR A 198 -12.36 -38.62 -7.77
CA TYR A 198 -12.39 -37.15 -7.80
C TYR A 198 -13.62 -36.56 -7.12
N LEU A 199 -14.45 -37.37 -6.45
CA LEU A 199 -15.72 -36.90 -5.91
C LEU A 199 -15.50 -35.81 -4.86
N GLU A 200 -14.58 -36.04 -3.91
CA GLU A 200 -14.19 -35.04 -2.90
C GLU A 200 -13.78 -33.72 -3.54
N GLN A 201 -12.83 -33.75 -4.48
CA GLN A 201 -12.36 -32.56 -5.17
C GLN A 201 -13.47 -31.91 -5.98
N ALA A 202 -14.37 -32.69 -6.58
CA ALA A 202 -15.48 -32.18 -7.37
C ALA A 202 -16.47 -31.37 -6.53
N TYR A 203 -16.80 -31.84 -5.32
CA TYR A 203 -17.68 -31.10 -4.39
C TYR A 203 -17.05 -29.77 -3.95
N PHE A 204 -15.80 -29.79 -3.47
CA PHE A 204 -15.12 -28.56 -3.04
C PHE A 204 -14.85 -27.59 -4.20
N LEU A 205 -14.43 -28.10 -5.35
CA LEU A 205 -14.18 -27.27 -6.53
C LEU A 205 -15.48 -26.72 -7.13
N LEU A 206 -16.62 -27.42 -6.99
CA LEU A 206 -17.93 -26.91 -7.40
C LEU A 206 -18.31 -25.69 -6.55
N ALA A 207 -18.23 -25.82 -5.22
CA ALA A 207 -18.52 -24.72 -4.31
C ALA A 207 -17.61 -23.51 -4.58
N LYS A 208 -16.31 -23.75 -4.79
CA LYS A 208 -15.35 -22.69 -5.11
C LYS A 208 -15.59 -22.06 -6.48
N SER A 209 -15.90 -22.85 -7.51
CA SER A 209 -16.25 -22.34 -8.83
C SER A 209 -17.51 -21.48 -8.79
N PHE A 210 -18.54 -21.92 -8.05
CA PHE A 210 -19.79 -21.18 -7.93
C PHE A 210 -19.61 -19.88 -7.13
N HIS A 211 -18.80 -19.90 -6.06
CA HIS A 211 -18.41 -18.70 -5.34
C HIS A 211 -17.71 -17.69 -6.26
N ARG A 212 -16.69 -18.13 -7.02
CA ARG A 212 -15.97 -17.28 -7.98
C ARG A 212 -16.86 -16.72 -9.10
N MET A 213 -17.91 -17.45 -9.47
CA MET A 213 -18.89 -17.01 -10.47
C MET A 213 -19.70 -15.81 -10.01
N PHE A 214 -19.99 -15.71 -8.71
CA PHE A 214 -20.83 -14.68 -8.11
C PHE A 214 -20.07 -13.82 -7.08
N ASP A 215 -18.76 -13.65 -7.25
CA ASP A 215 -17.89 -12.91 -6.31
C ASP A 215 -18.35 -11.45 -6.12
N GLU A 216 -18.92 -10.82 -7.14
CA GLU A 216 -19.49 -9.46 -7.05
C GLU A 216 -20.92 -9.42 -6.48
N GLU A 217 -21.61 -10.56 -6.48
CA GLU A 217 -23.03 -10.70 -6.13
C GLU A 217 -23.27 -11.64 -4.94
N VAL A 218 -22.26 -11.79 -4.07
CA VAL A 218 -22.32 -12.70 -2.91
C VAL A 218 -23.55 -12.45 -2.04
N SER A 219 -24.00 -11.21 -1.87
CA SER A 219 -25.22 -10.89 -1.12
C SER A 219 -26.48 -11.56 -1.68
N ARG A 220 -26.59 -11.73 -3.00
CA ARG A 220 -27.75 -12.36 -3.66
C ARG A 220 -27.65 -13.89 -3.61
N HIS A 221 -26.44 -14.42 -3.69
CA HIS A 221 -26.17 -15.86 -3.78
C HIS A 221 -25.59 -16.46 -2.49
N LEU A 222 -25.70 -15.77 -1.36
CA LEU A 222 -25.07 -16.21 -0.11
C LEU A 222 -25.53 -17.61 0.31
N ILE A 223 -26.83 -17.88 0.25
CA ILE A 223 -27.41 -19.18 0.61
C ILE A 223 -26.93 -20.26 -0.37
N ASP A 224 -26.95 -19.98 -1.67
CA ASP A 224 -26.51 -20.93 -2.70
C ASP A 224 -25.02 -21.29 -2.52
N ILE A 225 -24.16 -20.28 -2.35
CA ILE A 225 -22.71 -20.47 -2.17
C ILE A 225 -22.43 -21.25 -0.88
N THR A 226 -23.00 -20.83 0.25
CA THR A 226 -22.74 -21.47 1.54
C THR A 226 -23.31 -22.89 1.59
N SER A 227 -24.46 -23.14 0.95
CA SER A 227 -25.05 -24.48 0.85
C SER A 227 -24.15 -25.47 0.11
N LEU A 228 -23.51 -25.07 -0.99
CA LEU A 228 -22.55 -25.92 -1.71
C LEU A 228 -21.31 -26.26 -0.88
N TYR A 229 -20.76 -25.30 -0.13
CA TYR A 229 -19.67 -25.58 0.80
C TYR A 229 -20.12 -26.49 1.95
N GLN A 230 -21.30 -26.26 2.51
CA GLN A 230 -21.85 -27.08 3.60
C GLN A 230 -22.12 -28.51 3.14
N ASP A 231 -22.62 -28.71 1.92
CA ASP A 231 -22.81 -30.02 1.32
C ASP A 231 -21.47 -30.75 1.18
N ALA A 232 -20.45 -30.09 0.60
CA ALA A 232 -19.09 -30.64 0.52
C ALA A 232 -18.52 -31.04 1.90
N ILE A 233 -18.66 -30.17 2.91
CA ILE A 233 -18.21 -30.43 4.29
C ILE A 233 -18.99 -31.61 4.89
N SER A 234 -20.29 -31.73 4.63
CA SER A 234 -21.13 -32.80 5.18
C SER A 234 -20.79 -34.16 4.57
N LYS A 235 -20.43 -34.20 3.28
CA LYS A 235 -20.02 -35.41 2.56
C LYS A 235 -18.60 -35.85 2.92
N PHE A 236 -17.70 -34.89 3.16
CA PHE A 236 -16.28 -35.15 3.43
C PHE A 236 -15.79 -34.41 4.69
N PRO A 237 -16.30 -34.75 5.89
CA PRO A 237 -16.03 -33.99 7.13
C PRO A 237 -14.58 -34.06 7.63
N GLU A 238 -13.83 -35.07 7.21
CA GLU A 238 -12.42 -35.29 7.52
C GLU A 238 -11.47 -34.85 6.40
N SER A 239 -12.00 -34.20 5.36
CA SER A 239 -11.19 -33.68 4.25
C SER A 239 -10.26 -32.55 4.70
N ASP A 240 -9.06 -32.52 4.15
CA ASP A 240 -8.09 -31.42 4.28
C ASP A 240 -8.65 -30.09 3.77
N TYR A 241 -9.66 -30.11 2.89
CA TYR A 241 -10.29 -28.92 2.31
C TYR A 241 -11.37 -28.29 3.20
N VAL A 242 -11.82 -28.98 4.26
CA VAL A 242 -12.90 -28.48 5.15
C VAL A 242 -12.53 -27.13 5.76
N ALA A 243 -11.29 -26.97 6.21
CA ALA A 243 -10.85 -25.71 6.82
C ALA A 243 -10.86 -24.54 5.81
N ASP A 244 -10.47 -24.78 4.56
CA ASP A 244 -10.49 -23.79 3.47
C ASP A 244 -11.94 -23.42 3.08
N ALA A 245 -12.83 -24.41 3.01
CA ALA A 245 -14.25 -24.20 2.78
C ALA A 245 -14.90 -23.36 3.88
N MET A 246 -14.58 -23.63 5.15
CA MET A 246 -15.06 -22.83 6.28
C MET A 246 -14.54 -21.39 6.27
N VAL A 247 -13.27 -21.17 5.92
CA VAL A 247 -12.72 -19.82 5.69
C VAL A 247 -13.48 -19.13 4.55
N SER A 248 -13.76 -19.86 3.46
CA SER A 248 -14.50 -19.32 2.32
C SER A 248 -15.94 -18.91 2.68
N ILE A 249 -16.65 -19.71 3.49
CA ILE A 249 -17.95 -19.33 4.05
C ILE A 249 -17.81 -18.08 4.93
N GLY A 250 -16.81 -18.03 5.81
CA GLY A 250 -16.53 -16.86 6.65
C GLY A 250 -16.29 -15.59 5.82
N ASN A 251 -15.55 -15.70 4.71
CA ASN A 251 -15.30 -14.61 3.77
C ASN A 251 -16.61 -14.13 3.10
N CYS A 252 -17.52 -15.05 2.75
CA CYS A 252 -18.83 -14.68 2.22
C CYS A 252 -19.63 -13.84 3.25
N TYR A 253 -19.67 -14.29 4.51
CA TYR A 253 -20.32 -13.55 5.60
C TYR A 253 -19.64 -12.19 5.86
N PHE A 254 -18.32 -12.12 5.77
CA PHE A 254 -17.56 -10.88 5.88
C PHE A 254 -17.96 -9.86 4.81
N GLN A 255 -18.09 -10.31 3.56
CA GLN A 255 -18.45 -9.46 2.42
C GLN A 255 -19.85 -8.87 2.54
N VAL A 256 -20.82 -9.65 3.03
CA VAL A 256 -22.18 -9.15 3.34
C VAL A 256 -22.26 -8.39 4.66
N LYS A 257 -21.11 -8.07 5.28
CA LYS A 257 -20.94 -7.35 6.54
C LYS A 257 -21.57 -8.04 7.75
N ASN A 258 -21.84 -9.34 7.65
CA ASN A 258 -22.27 -10.13 8.78
C ASN A 258 -21.06 -10.64 9.58
N TYR A 259 -20.50 -9.74 10.37
CA TYR A 259 -19.21 -9.92 11.03
C TYR A 259 -19.23 -10.98 12.14
N TYR A 260 -20.35 -11.20 12.83
CA TYR A 260 -20.43 -12.20 13.89
C TYR A 260 -20.37 -13.63 13.32
N GLU A 261 -21.07 -13.88 12.22
CA GLU A 261 -21.08 -15.17 11.54
C GLU A 261 -19.72 -15.43 10.92
N ALA A 262 -19.11 -14.43 10.27
CA ALA A 262 -17.74 -14.53 9.76
C ALA A 262 -16.76 -14.92 10.88
N LEU A 263 -16.85 -14.25 12.04
CA LEU A 263 -16.03 -14.54 13.21
C LEU A 263 -16.23 -15.98 13.71
N ALA A 264 -17.46 -16.48 13.73
CA ALA A 264 -17.78 -17.84 14.16
C ALA A 264 -17.08 -18.89 13.29
N TYR A 265 -17.10 -18.72 11.96
CA TYR A 265 -16.43 -19.64 11.03
C TYR A 265 -14.91 -19.62 11.20
N TYR A 266 -14.28 -18.44 11.30
CA TYR A 266 -12.83 -18.36 11.54
C TYR A 266 -12.44 -18.99 12.88
N ASN A 267 -13.21 -18.75 13.95
CA ASN A 267 -12.97 -19.39 15.24
C ASN A 267 -13.12 -20.91 15.18
N ALA A 268 -14.10 -21.42 14.43
CA ALA A 268 -14.31 -22.85 14.26
C ALA A 268 -13.12 -23.52 13.55
N VAL A 269 -12.56 -22.88 12.52
CA VAL A 269 -11.33 -23.33 11.85
C VAL A 269 -10.17 -23.41 12.84
N LEU A 270 -9.95 -22.37 13.63
CA LEU A 270 -8.83 -22.30 14.58
C LEU A 270 -9.00 -23.24 15.79
N LYS A 271 -10.24 -23.62 16.12
CA LYS A 271 -10.55 -24.60 17.16
C LYS A 271 -10.33 -26.04 16.68
N LYS A 272 -10.85 -26.40 15.49
CA LYS A 272 -10.77 -27.76 14.93
C LYS A 272 -9.37 -28.06 14.38
N ASN A 273 -8.77 -27.09 13.69
CA ASN A 273 -7.49 -27.26 13.02
C ASN A 273 -6.41 -26.36 13.63
N LYS A 274 -5.60 -26.95 14.52
CA LYS A 274 -4.54 -26.20 15.21
C LYS A 274 -3.33 -25.90 14.32
N LYS A 275 -3.14 -26.65 13.22
CA LYS A 275 -2.02 -26.54 12.29
C LYS A 275 -2.49 -26.97 10.91
N GLY A 276 -2.65 -26.02 9.98
CA GLY A 276 -3.09 -26.33 8.63
C GLY A 276 -2.98 -25.12 7.71
N PRO A 277 -2.99 -25.34 6.38
CA PRO A 277 -2.75 -24.29 5.39
C PRO A 277 -3.82 -23.16 5.39
N ALA A 278 -5.02 -23.42 5.93
CA ALA A 278 -6.07 -22.40 6.08
C ALA A 278 -5.94 -21.55 7.37
N VAL A 279 -5.13 -21.99 8.34
CA VAL A 279 -4.95 -21.31 9.64
C VAL A 279 -4.44 -19.87 9.48
N PRO A 280 -3.44 -19.58 8.63
CA PRO A 280 -2.92 -18.22 8.48
C PRO A 280 -4.01 -17.25 7.99
N GLU A 281 -4.78 -17.65 6.97
CA GLU A 281 -5.88 -16.86 6.42
C GLU A 281 -6.98 -16.66 7.47
N ALA A 282 -7.37 -17.72 8.20
CA ALA A 282 -8.36 -17.62 9.27
C ALA A 282 -7.93 -16.64 10.38
N LEU A 283 -6.64 -16.65 10.79
CA LEU A 283 -6.12 -15.71 11.79
C LEU A 283 -6.14 -14.27 11.28
N PHE A 284 -5.72 -14.05 10.04
CA PHE A 284 -5.72 -12.73 9.41
C PHE A 284 -7.15 -12.17 9.32
N GLN A 285 -8.09 -12.96 8.81
CA GLN A 285 -9.48 -12.52 8.65
C GLN A 285 -10.21 -12.37 9.99
N ARG A 286 -9.91 -13.24 10.98
CA ARG A 286 -10.39 -13.05 12.36
C ARG A 286 -9.94 -11.70 12.92
N GLY A 287 -8.66 -11.35 12.76
CA GLY A 287 -8.13 -10.06 13.20
C GLY A 287 -8.87 -8.88 12.56
N ARG A 288 -9.07 -8.92 11.23
CA ARG A 288 -9.80 -7.88 10.50
C ARG A 288 -11.25 -7.72 10.97
N VAL A 289 -11.96 -8.82 11.17
CA VAL A 289 -13.33 -8.80 11.71
C VAL A 289 -13.38 -8.18 13.09
N LEU A 290 -12.43 -8.54 13.97
CA LEU A 290 -12.38 -8.01 15.33
C LEU A 290 -12.13 -6.51 15.37
N VAL A 291 -11.34 -5.95 14.45
CA VAL A 291 -11.20 -4.49 14.28
C VAL A 291 -12.55 -3.85 13.95
N LEU A 292 -13.30 -4.42 12.99
CA LEU A 292 -14.61 -3.89 12.58
C LEU A 292 -15.65 -3.99 13.71
N LEU A 293 -15.58 -5.03 14.54
CA LEU A 293 -16.40 -5.21 15.73
C LEU A 293 -15.95 -4.35 16.92
N LYS A 294 -15.00 -3.42 16.74
CA LYS A 294 -14.46 -2.55 17.79
C LYS A 294 -13.82 -3.31 18.96
N LYS A 295 -13.20 -4.45 18.66
CA LYS A 295 -12.43 -5.30 19.58
C LYS A 295 -10.94 -5.34 19.21
N PRO A 296 -10.23 -4.20 19.25
CA PRO A 296 -8.88 -4.11 18.72
C PRO A 296 -7.84 -4.91 19.53
N THR A 297 -8.08 -5.14 20.83
CA THR A 297 -7.22 -5.99 21.67
C THR A 297 -7.19 -7.44 21.17
N GLU A 298 -8.37 -8.03 20.95
CA GLU A 298 -8.52 -9.39 20.40
C GLU A 298 -7.99 -9.48 18.96
N ALA A 299 -8.14 -8.40 18.18
CA ALA A 299 -7.58 -8.31 16.83
C ALA A 299 -6.05 -8.38 16.85
N VAL A 300 -5.40 -7.58 17.70
CA VAL A 300 -3.94 -7.58 17.89
C VAL A 300 -3.46 -8.98 18.27
N SER A 301 -4.13 -9.66 19.20
CA SER A 301 -3.78 -11.03 19.58
C SER A 301 -3.89 -12.02 18.40
N SER A 302 -4.86 -11.82 17.50
CA SER A 302 -5.00 -12.66 16.30
C SER A 302 -3.86 -12.45 15.31
N PHE A 303 -3.43 -11.21 15.10
CA PHE A 303 -2.30 -10.90 14.22
C PHE A 303 -0.95 -11.32 14.83
N GLU A 304 -0.77 -11.18 16.15
CA GLU A 304 0.40 -11.70 16.87
C GLU A 304 0.48 -13.23 16.79
N GLU A 305 -0.66 -13.92 16.86
CA GLU A 305 -0.73 -15.36 16.66
C GLU A 305 -0.37 -15.78 15.22
N LEU A 306 -0.81 -15.03 14.22
CA LEU A 306 -0.44 -15.22 12.81
C LEU A 306 1.08 -15.06 12.62
N GLU A 307 1.64 -13.98 13.14
CA GLU A 307 3.07 -13.69 13.09
C GLU A 307 3.90 -14.82 13.71
N ARG A 308 3.54 -15.26 14.91
CA ARG A 308 4.26 -16.32 15.64
C ARG A 308 4.21 -17.66 14.91
N ARG A 309 3.09 -17.98 14.25
CA ARG A 309 2.88 -19.27 13.58
C ARG A 309 3.41 -19.28 12.15
N ASN A 310 3.47 -18.13 11.48
CA ASN A 310 3.81 -18.01 10.07
C ASN A 310 4.79 -16.85 9.79
N PRO A 311 5.92 -16.77 10.51
CA PRO A 311 6.85 -15.65 10.39
C PRO A 311 7.42 -15.53 8.97
N GLY A 312 7.69 -14.29 8.54
CA GLY A 312 8.30 -14.01 7.22
C GLY A 312 7.38 -14.17 6.00
N THR A 313 6.19 -14.76 6.17
CA THR A 313 5.21 -14.87 5.08
C THR A 313 4.61 -13.51 4.71
N GLU A 314 4.19 -13.34 3.46
CA GLU A 314 3.54 -12.11 3.01
C GLU A 314 2.26 -11.81 3.80
N LEU A 315 1.49 -12.85 4.11
CA LEU A 315 0.28 -12.71 4.93
C LEU A 315 0.62 -12.27 6.37
N ALA A 316 1.71 -12.76 6.96
CA ALA A 316 2.16 -12.28 8.26
C ALA A 316 2.64 -10.83 8.21
N THR A 317 3.33 -10.40 7.15
CA THR A 317 3.68 -8.97 6.96
C THR A 317 2.43 -8.10 6.88
N ARG A 318 1.42 -8.52 6.11
CA ARG A 318 0.11 -7.84 6.07
C ARG A 318 -0.57 -7.83 7.44
N GLY A 319 -0.50 -8.93 8.18
CA GLY A 319 -0.98 -9.03 9.56
C GLY A 319 -0.28 -8.06 10.51
N LYS A 320 1.04 -7.91 10.42
CA LYS A 320 1.80 -6.91 11.20
C LYS A 320 1.36 -5.48 10.88
N LEU A 321 1.11 -5.16 9.60
CA LEU A 321 0.61 -3.85 9.21
C LEU A 321 -0.79 -3.59 9.80
N GLU A 322 -1.72 -4.54 9.68
CA GLU A 322 -3.06 -4.40 10.27
C GLU A 322 -3.01 -4.33 11.82
N LYS A 323 -2.11 -5.07 12.46
CA LYS A 323 -1.79 -4.93 13.89
C LYS A 323 -1.33 -3.51 14.22
N ALA A 324 -0.42 -2.92 13.44
CA ALA A 324 0.05 -1.56 13.68
C ALA A 324 -1.08 -0.53 13.57
N LYS A 325 -1.98 -0.67 12.59
CA LYS A 325 -3.18 0.16 12.46
C LYS A 325 -4.09 0.03 13.69
N ALA A 326 -4.38 -1.19 14.13
CA ALA A 326 -5.18 -1.42 15.32
C ALA A 326 -4.52 -0.85 16.59
N LEU A 327 -3.20 -0.96 16.72
CA LEU A 327 -2.44 -0.34 17.83
C LEU A 327 -2.51 1.19 17.79
N PHE A 328 -2.48 1.78 16.59
CA PHE A 328 -2.66 3.23 16.41
C PHE A 328 -4.04 3.68 16.88
N ASP A 329 -5.11 2.98 16.46
CA ASP A 329 -6.48 3.27 16.88
C ASP A 329 -6.68 3.14 18.40
N MET A 330 -5.92 2.23 19.03
CA MET A 330 -5.86 2.08 20.49
C MET A 330 -5.01 3.16 21.19
N LYS A 331 -4.45 4.13 20.46
CA LYS A 331 -3.48 5.13 20.94
C LYS A 331 -2.20 4.54 21.53
N ALA A 332 -1.88 3.28 21.19
CA ALA A 332 -0.66 2.59 21.63
C ALA A 332 0.53 2.92 20.70
N PHE A 333 0.82 4.21 20.53
CA PHE A 333 1.75 4.73 19.51
C PHE A 333 3.18 4.15 19.60
N LYS A 334 3.70 3.92 20.80
CA LYS A 334 5.01 3.27 20.98
C LYS A 334 5.05 1.85 20.42
N ARG A 335 3.99 1.05 20.67
CA ARG A 335 3.87 -0.31 20.14
C ARG A 335 3.64 -0.29 18.63
N CYS A 336 2.82 0.66 18.14
CA CYS A 336 2.61 0.87 16.72
C CYS A 336 3.95 1.11 16.00
N LEU A 337 4.76 2.06 16.48
CA LEU A 337 6.08 2.36 15.91
C LEU A 337 7.01 1.16 15.92
N ALA A 338 7.09 0.42 17.03
CA ALA A 338 7.93 -0.78 17.11
C ALA A 338 7.53 -1.81 16.03
N THR A 339 6.22 -2.09 15.88
CA THR A 339 5.72 -3.01 14.85
C THR A 339 6.00 -2.52 13.43
N LEU A 340 5.86 -1.21 13.16
CA LEU A 340 6.17 -0.64 11.84
C LEU A 340 7.67 -0.71 11.53
N GLN A 341 8.53 -0.41 12.51
CA GLN A 341 9.98 -0.49 12.36
C GLN A 341 10.46 -1.91 12.09
N GLU A 342 9.85 -2.92 12.72
CA GLU A 342 10.11 -4.32 12.40
C GLU A 342 9.83 -4.61 10.92
N ILE A 343 8.67 -4.21 10.39
CA ILE A 343 8.33 -4.41 8.96
C ILE A 343 9.35 -3.71 8.06
N MET A 344 9.70 -2.45 8.37
CA MET A 344 10.66 -1.68 7.58
C MET A 344 12.08 -2.26 7.63
N SER A 345 12.46 -2.92 8.73
CA SER A 345 13.75 -3.59 8.87
C SER A 345 13.80 -4.94 8.14
N GLU A 346 12.71 -5.71 8.20
CA GLU A 346 12.59 -7.01 7.54
C GLU A 346 12.47 -6.86 6.02
N LYS A 347 11.73 -5.85 5.56
CA LYS A 347 11.47 -5.56 4.15
C LYS A 347 11.66 -4.06 3.85
N PRO A 348 12.90 -3.56 3.72
CA PRO A 348 13.16 -2.14 3.46
C PRO A 348 12.49 -1.58 2.20
N GLY A 349 12.30 -2.40 1.17
CA GLY A 349 11.62 -2.02 -0.06
C GLY A 349 10.11 -1.75 0.09
N GLU A 350 9.50 -2.21 1.18
CA GLU A 350 8.06 -2.07 1.43
C GLU A 350 7.65 -0.61 1.64
N VAL A 351 8.57 0.20 2.17
CA VAL A 351 8.41 1.63 2.42
C VAL A 351 8.05 2.42 1.16
N TYR A 352 8.47 1.96 -0.02
CA TYR A 352 8.21 2.62 -1.31
C TYR A 352 6.91 2.15 -1.98
N LYS A 353 6.26 1.11 -1.44
CA LYS A 353 5.04 0.52 -1.99
C LYS A 353 3.82 0.80 -1.13
N THR A 354 4.02 0.83 0.18
CA THR A 354 2.94 0.84 1.17
C THR A 354 3.00 2.13 1.99
N PRO A 355 2.31 3.21 1.56
CA PRO A 355 2.36 4.51 2.22
C PRO A 355 1.91 4.47 3.68
N GLU A 356 1.04 3.52 4.04
CA GLU A 356 0.55 3.32 5.40
C GLU A 356 1.68 3.14 6.40
N LEU A 357 2.78 2.49 6.03
CA LEU A 357 3.93 2.30 6.94
C LEU A 357 4.47 3.65 7.44
N LEU A 358 4.70 4.58 6.51
CA LEU A 358 5.23 5.89 6.82
C LEU A 358 4.16 6.82 7.40
N LEU A 359 2.90 6.71 6.96
CA LEU A 359 1.79 7.51 7.50
C LEU A 359 1.57 7.21 8.99
N TYR A 360 1.37 5.93 9.34
CA TYR A 360 1.14 5.54 10.73
C TYR A 360 2.37 5.78 11.59
N ALA A 361 3.59 5.63 11.04
CA ALA A 361 4.81 5.99 11.77
C ALA A 361 4.89 7.51 12.02
N GLY A 362 4.73 8.33 10.98
CA GLY A 362 4.77 9.78 11.08
C GLY A 362 3.72 10.36 12.03
N TYR A 363 2.48 9.84 11.96
CA TYR A 363 1.43 10.22 12.90
C TYR A 363 1.70 9.72 14.32
N SER A 364 2.24 8.50 14.49
CA SER A 364 2.62 8.01 15.83
C SER A 364 3.74 8.85 16.45
N TYR A 365 4.74 9.26 15.66
CA TYR A 365 5.78 10.19 16.11
C TYR A 365 5.20 11.53 16.54
N TYR A 366 4.24 12.06 15.78
CA TYR A 366 3.56 13.31 16.10
C TYR A 366 2.82 13.22 17.44
N GLU A 367 2.01 12.17 17.65
CA GLU A 367 1.26 11.97 18.89
C GLU A 367 2.16 11.73 20.12
N LEU A 368 3.41 11.28 19.90
CA LEU A 368 4.42 11.14 20.94
C LEU A 368 5.22 12.43 21.20
N GLY A 369 4.93 13.52 20.49
CA GLY A 369 5.67 14.78 20.56
C GLY A 369 7.06 14.73 19.91
N GLN A 370 7.37 13.67 19.15
CA GLN A 370 8.61 13.51 18.40
C GLN A 370 8.49 14.24 17.06
N LEU A 371 8.41 15.57 17.13
CA LEU A 371 8.00 16.43 16.02
C LEU A 371 8.96 16.38 14.82
N LYS A 372 10.27 16.21 15.07
CA LYS A 372 11.28 16.13 14.01
C LYS A 372 11.14 14.83 13.22
N GLU A 373 11.08 13.70 13.92
CA GLU A 373 10.90 12.37 13.34
C GLU A 373 9.57 12.27 12.58
N ALA A 374 8.51 12.88 13.13
CA ALA A 374 7.22 13.01 12.47
C ALA A 374 7.35 13.76 11.14
N ARG A 375 8.00 14.92 11.13
CA ARG A 375 8.24 15.68 9.89
C ARG A 375 9.04 14.91 8.87
N ASP A 376 10.16 14.32 9.28
CA ASP A 376 11.06 13.65 8.36
C ASP A 376 10.33 12.46 7.69
N THR A 377 9.58 11.70 8.49
CA THR A 377 8.78 10.56 8.04
C THR A 377 7.62 10.98 7.13
N LEU A 378 6.84 11.99 7.53
CA LEU A 378 5.72 12.50 6.71
C LEU A 378 6.21 13.19 5.43
N THR A 379 7.39 13.81 5.45
CA THR A 379 8.01 14.38 4.25
C THR A 379 8.40 13.26 3.28
N ALA A 380 8.89 12.12 3.79
CA ALA A 380 9.15 10.95 2.96
C ALA A 380 7.88 10.43 2.27
N VAL A 381 6.71 10.49 2.94
CA VAL A 381 5.42 10.16 2.31
C VAL A 381 5.15 11.04 1.08
N LEU A 382 5.29 12.37 1.22
CA LEU A 382 5.06 13.29 0.11
C LEU A 382 6.02 13.05 -1.07
N ASN A 383 7.25 12.64 -0.78
CA ASN A 383 8.28 12.37 -1.80
C ASN A 383 8.08 11.02 -2.49
N TYR A 384 7.75 9.97 -1.76
CA TYR A 384 7.58 8.62 -2.32
C TYR A 384 6.22 8.44 -2.98
N PHE A 385 5.19 9.14 -2.48
CA PHE A 385 3.81 9.01 -2.94
C PHE A 385 3.21 10.37 -3.34
N PRO A 386 3.78 11.10 -4.32
CA PRO A 386 3.38 12.47 -4.65
C PRO A 386 1.93 12.60 -5.17
N LYS A 387 1.34 11.50 -5.65
CA LYS A 387 -0.04 11.44 -6.17
C LYS A 387 -1.06 10.87 -5.17
N MET A 388 -0.67 10.62 -3.91
CA MET A 388 -1.58 10.10 -2.91
C MET A 388 -2.68 11.13 -2.57
N LYS A 389 -3.94 10.68 -2.58
CA LYS A 389 -5.10 11.57 -2.38
C LYS A 389 -5.02 12.36 -1.07
N SER A 390 -4.52 11.75 0.00
CA SER A 390 -4.43 12.34 1.34
C SER A 390 -3.20 13.25 1.56
N ASN A 391 -2.40 13.56 0.52
CA ASN A 391 -1.21 14.42 0.65
C ASN A 391 -1.52 15.82 1.21
N HIS A 392 -2.74 16.33 1.00
CA HIS A 392 -3.16 17.59 1.63
C HIS A 392 -3.17 17.49 3.17
N ILE A 393 -3.63 16.37 3.75
CA ILE A 393 -3.60 16.15 5.21
C ILE A 393 -2.16 15.99 5.69
N VAL A 394 -1.33 15.24 4.94
CA VAL A 394 0.08 15.03 5.28
C VAL A 394 0.83 16.36 5.35
N LEU A 395 0.66 17.22 4.34
CA LEU A 395 1.30 18.53 4.30
C LEU A 395 0.83 19.44 5.45
N THR A 396 -0.47 19.43 5.75
CA THR A 396 -1.02 20.15 6.91
C THR A 396 -0.45 19.62 8.23
N LYS A 397 -0.29 18.30 8.39
CA LYS A 397 0.29 17.73 9.60
C LYS A 397 1.79 18.08 9.75
N ILE A 398 2.55 18.15 8.66
CA ILE A 398 3.92 18.69 8.68
C ILE A 398 3.91 20.15 9.13
N ALA A 399 2.94 20.95 8.71
CA ALA A 399 2.79 22.32 9.20
C ALA A 399 2.44 22.37 10.70
N ASP A 400 1.53 21.50 11.19
CA ASP A 400 1.18 21.37 12.61
C ASP A 400 2.43 21.11 13.47
N THR A 401 3.35 20.26 13.03
CA THR A 401 4.59 19.99 13.78
C THR A 401 5.45 21.24 14.00
N TYR A 402 5.55 22.14 13.01
CA TYR A 402 6.29 23.40 13.16
C TYR A 402 5.53 24.38 14.05
N SER A 403 4.20 24.32 13.99
CA SER A 403 3.33 25.13 14.84
C SER A 403 3.50 24.75 16.32
N GLU A 404 3.53 23.45 16.63
CA GLU A 404 3.72 22.94 17.99
C GLU A 404 5.13 23.17 18.53
N GLU A 405 6.14 23.13 17.66
CA GLU A 405 7.52 23.51 18.02
C GLU A 405 7.69 25.04 18.24
N GLY A 406 6.65 25.84 17.96
CA GLY A 406 6.67 27.30 18.09
C GLY A 406 7.30 28.03 16.90
N VAL A 407 7.68 27.33 15.82
CA VAL A 407 8.27 27.89 14.60
C VAL A 407 7.18 28.38 13.64
N LYS A 408 6.40 29.37 14.11
CA LYS A 408 5.19 29.88 13.44
C LYS A 408 5.39 30.31 11.99
N SER A 409 6.50 30.98 11.67
CA SER A 409 6.78 31.44 10.29
C SER A 409 6.84 30.27 9.29
N LYS A 410 7.43 29.14 9.66
CA LYS A 410 7.48 27.94 8.82
C LYS A 410 6.12 27.26 8.72
N ALA A 411 5.41 27.13 9.84
CA ALA A 411 4.06 26.56 9.88
C ALA A 411 3.13 27.34 8.94
N CYS A 412 3.07 28.67 9.06
CA CYS A 412 2.24 29.51 8.20
C CYS A 412 2.60 29.37 6.72
N LYS A 413 3.89 29.27 6.36
CA LYS A 413 4.30 29.02 4.96
C LYS A 413 3.78 27.68 4.43
N LEU A 414 3.76 26.63 5.24
CA LEU A 414 3.31 25.31 4.84
C LEU A 414 1.78 25.19 4.80
N TYR A 415 1.05 25.78 5.76
CA TYR A 415 -0.42 25.88 5.68
C TYR A 415 -0.84 26.58 4.39
N ARG A 416 -0.19 27.70 4.08
CA ARG A 416 -0.39 28.44 2.84
C ARG A 416 -0.08 27.63 1.59
N LEU A 417 0.95 26.78 1.64
CA LEU A 417 1.27 25.86 0.57
C LEU A 417 0.16 24.82 0.38
N ALA A 418 -0.37 24.25 1.47
CA ALA A 418 -1.48 23.30 1.41
C ALA A 418 -2.75 23.92 0.78
N VAL A 419 -3.10 25.14 1.17
CA VAL A 419 -4.23 25.89 0.57
C VAL A 419 -4.03 26.10 -0.93
N ARG A 420 -2.82 26.51 -1.34
CA ARG A 420 -2.51 26.74 -2.76
C ARG A 420 -2.50 25.46 -3.60
N MET A 421 -1.93 24.38 -3.06
CA MET A 421 -1.75 23.14 -3.80
C MET A 421 -3.02 22.29 -3.85
N TYR A 422 -3.86 22.38 -2.81
CA TYR A 422 -5.06 21.55 -2.68
C TYR A 422 -6.31 22.38 -2.29
N PRO A 423 -6.71 23.39 -3.08
CA PRO A 423 -7.84 24.26 -2.74
C PRO A 423 -9.12 23.45 -2.47
N GLY A 424 -9.85 23.80 -1.40
CA GLY A 424 -11.11 23.14 -1.01
C GLY A 424 -10.96 21.72 -0.44
N SER A 425 -9.75 21.14 -0.42
CA SER A 425 -9.51 19.86 0.26
C SER A 425 -9.59 20.02 1.78
N GLU A 426 -9.89 18.94 2.49
CA GLU A 426 -9.94 18.94 3.96
C GLU A 426 -8.64 19.49 4.58
N GLY A 427 -7.48 19.12 4.04
CA GLY A 427 -6.18 19.61 4.53
C GLY A 427 -6.00 21.11 4.34
N ALA A 428 -6.50 21.66 3.23
CA ALA A 428 -6.51 23.10 2.97
C ALA A 428 -7.47 23.83 3.91
N LEU A 429 -8.67 23.29 4.18
CA LEU A 429 -9.61 23.89 5.12
C LEU A 429 -9.06 23.90 6.56
N ILE A 430 -8.41 22.80 7.00
CA ILE A 430 -7.69 22.76 8.28
C ILE A 430 -6.58 23.83 8.28
N SER A 431 -5.82 23.96 7.20
CA SER A 431 -4.75 24.96 7.08
C SER A 431 -5.27 26.39 7.16
N LEU A 432 -6.39 26.70 6.51
CA LEU A 432 -7.06 28.01 6.61
C LEU A 432 -7.48 28.31 8.06
N LEU A 433 -8.10 27.33 8.72
CA LEU A 433 -8.49 27.44 10.12
C LEU A 433 -7.28 27.72 11.03
N ARG A 434 -6.16 27.02 10.83
CA ARG A 434 -4.91 27.24 11.57
C ARG A 434 -4.33 28.64 11.35
N LEU A 435 -4.42 29.15 10.12
CA LEU A 435 -3.95 30.51 9.81
C LEU A 435 -4.85 31.59 10.41
N ALA A 436 -6.17 31.38 10.43
CA ALA A 436 -7.13 32.27 11.09
C ALA A 436 -6.90 32.31 12.61
N ASP A 437 -6.68 31.15 13.23
CA ASP A 437 -6.35 31.06 14.67
C ASP A 437 -5.04 31.80 15.03
N GLU A 438 -4.08 31.83 14.12
CA GLU A 438 -2.81 32.52 14.33
C GLU A 438 -2.94 34.04 14.14
N SER A 439 -3.76 34.49 13.19
CA SER A 439 -4.01 35.93 12.98
C SER A 439 -4.81 36.54 14.14
N GLU A 440 -5.74 35.81 14.75
CA GLU A 440 -6.46 36.25 15.96
C GLU A 440 -5.54 36.50 17.16
N LYS A 441 -4.42 35.77 17.26
CA LYS A 441 -3.46 35.91 18.37
C LYS A 441 -2.50 37.08 18.19
N ALA A 442 -2.43 37.68 16.99
CA ALA A 442 -1.57 38.80 16.72
C ALA A 442 -2.12 40.08 17.40
N ILE A 443 -1.27 40.78 18.16
CA ILE A 443 -1.68 41.98 18.91
C ILE A 443 -2.03 43.13 17.94
N PRO A 444 -3.20 43.78 18.08
CA PRO A 444 -3.55 44.94 17.26
C PRO A 444 -2.53 46.07 17.45
N GLY A 445 -1.96 46.58 16.36
CA GLY A 445 -1.09 47.78 16.37
C GLY A 445 0.42 47.54 16.29
N ASN A 446 0.91 46.29 16.30
CA ASN A 446 2.31 46.00 15.99
C ASN A 446 2.48 45.61 14.51
N ASP A 447 2.28 46.61 13.64
CA ASP A 447 2.19 46.50 12.18
C ASP A 447 3.56 46.31 11.48
N ARG A 448 4.50 45.62 12.13
CA ARG A 448 5.87 45.39 11.61
C ARG A 448 6.20 43.95 11.29
N SER A 449 5.20 43.09 11.14
CA SER A 449 5.45 41.81 10.47
C SER A 449 4.41 41.57 9.37
N ARG A 450 4.90 41.52 8.13
CA ARG A 450 4.23 40.86 7.00
C ARG A 450 3.86 39.39 7.31
N ASP A 451 4.19 38.86 8.49
CA ASP A 451 3.92 37.49 8.94
C ASP A 451 2.49 37.29 9.48
N GLY A 452 1.81 38.35 9.97
CA GLY A 452 0.41 38.29 10.40
C GLY A 452 -0.62 38.44 9.27
N MET A 453 -0.15 38.83 8.07
CA MET A 453 -0.98 38.92 6.88
C MET A 453 -1.14 37.51 6.29
N LEU A 454 -2.37 37.02 6.24
CA LEU A 454 -2.75 35.85 5.46
C LEU A 454 -2.35 36.07 3.99
N ILE A 455 -2.00 35.01 3.25
CA ILE A 455 -1.54 35.12 1.85
C ILE A 455 -2.54 35.88 0.96
N THR A 456 -3.81 35.89 1.37
CA THR A 456 -4.95 36.47 0.65
C THR A 456 -5.28 37.89 1.08
N GLY A 457 -4.65 38.43 2.15
CA GLY A 457 -5.09 39.68 2.77
C GLY A 457 -6.42 39.55 3.53
N GLU A 458 -6.95 38.34 3.66
CA GLU A 458 -8.22 38.06 4.34
C GLU A 458 -8.06 38.11 5.86
N THR A 459 -9.11 38.54 6.54
CA THR A 459 -9.25 38.49 8.00
C THR A 459 -9.67 37.10 8.46
N ALA A 460 -9.48 36.77 9.75
CA ALA A 460 -9.97 35.51 10.33
C ALA A 460 -11.48 35.32 10.09
N ARG A 461 -12.24 36.42 10.14
CA ARG A 461 -13.68 36.46 9.85
C ARG A 461 -13.99 36.01 8.43
N GLU A 462 -13.34 36.60 7.43
CA GLU A 462 -13.57 36.27 6.02
C GLU A 462 -13.29 34.80 5.73
N ILE A 463 -12.26 34.22 6.36
CA ILE A 463 -11.95 32.80 6.22
C ILE A 463 -13.06 31.91 6.79
N TYR A 464 -13.56 32.23 7.99
CA TYR A 464 -14.64 31.46 8.59
C TYR A 464 -15.93 31.56 7.75
N GLU A 465 -16.27 32.77 7.30
CA GLU A 465 -17.41 33.01 6.43
C GLU A 465 -17.27 32.23 5.11
N ASP A 466 -16.09 32.24 4.50
CA ASP A 466 -15.81 31.52 3.24
C ASP A 466 -15.95 30.00 3.38
N ILE A 467 -15.44 29.42 4.48
CA ILE A 467 -15.57 27.98 4.75
C ILE A 467 -17.04 27.62 4.97
N VAL A 468 -17.79 28.44 5.70
CA VAL A 468 -19.23 28.20 5.98
C VAL A 468 -20.07 28.29 4.71
N GLU A 469 -19.76 29.24 3.82
CA GLU A 469 -20.50 29.46 2.58
C GLU A 469 -20.16 28.45 1.49
N LYS A 470 -18.86 28.22 1.24
CA LYS A 470 -18.40 27.37 0.12
C LYS A 470 -18.29 25.89 0.49
N HIS A 471 -18.16 25.56 1.77
CA HIS A 471 -17.96 24.20 2.26
C HIS A 471 -18.95 23.79 3.36
N PRO A 472 -20.26 23.89 3.12
CA PRO A 472 -21.29 23.64 4.13
C PRO A 472 -21.35 22.17 4.62
N ASP A 473 -20.81 21.23 3.85
CA ASP A 473 -20.80 19.79 4.18
C ASP A 473 -19.47 19.34 4.79
N SER A 474 -18.55 20.27 5.04
CA SER A 474 -17.26 19.97 5.66
C SER A 474 -17.43 19.44 7.09
N PRO A 475 -16.64 18.43 7.52
CA PRO A 475 -16.57 18.03 8.92
C PRO A 475 -16.16 19.16 9.88
N LEU A 476 -15.54 20.23 9.36
CA LEU A 476 -15.14 21.40 10.13
C LEU A 476 -16.27 22.43 10.32
N PHE A 477 -17.42 22.25 9.66
CA PHE A 477 -18.50 23.25 9.63
C PHE A 477 -18.90 23.71 11.04
N ASP A 478 -19.16 22.76 11.95
CA ASP A 478 -19.58 23.06 13.33
C ASP A 478 -18.53 23.86 14.09
N LEU A 479 -17.27 23.45 13.96
CA LEU A 479 -16.14 24.08 14.62
C LEU A 479 -15.92 25.51 14.09
N VAL A 480 -16.04 25.71 12.78
CA VAL A 480 -15.87 27.03 12.15
C VAL A 480 -17.03 27.96 12.54
N MET A 481 -18.27 27.47 12.55
CA MET A 481 -19.43 28.23 13.01
C MET A 481 -19.27 28.68 14.48
N LEU A 482 -18.78 27.79 15.35
CA LEU A 482 -18.49 28.13 16.74
C LEU A 482 -17.39 29.19 16.84
N LYS A 483 -16.29 29.05 16.10
CA LYS A 483 -15.21 30.04 16.07
C LYS A 483 -15.65 31.41 15.55
N LEU A 484 -16.50 31.43 14.51
CA LEU A 484 -17.10 32.67 14.00
C LEU A 484 -17.98 33.34 15.06
N ALA A 485 -18.82 32.58 15.76
CA ALA A 485 -19.62 33.10 16.86
C ALA A 485 -18.78 33.66 18.01
N ILE A 486 -17.69 32.99 18.38
CA ILE A 486 -16.73 33.46 19.39
C ILE A 486 -16.05 34.75 18.93
N LEU A 487 -15.69 34.86 17.65
CA LEU A 487 -15.09 36.06 17.08
C LEU A 487 -16.05 37.26 17.15
N HIS A 488 -17.34 37.07 16.80
CA HIS A 488 -18.38 38.08 16.97
C HIS A 488 -18.53 38.50 18.44
N HIS A 489 -18.53 37.54 19.36
CA HIS A 489 -18.61 37.82 20.79
C HIS A 489 -17.42 38.65 21.28
N LYS A 490 -16.18 38.30 20.90
CA LYS A 490 -14.97 39.08 21.22
C LYS A 490 -15.05 40.52 20.71
N ASN A 491 -15.66 40.72 19.55
CA ASN A 491 -15.88 42.04 18.95
C ASN A 491 -17.09 42.81 19.53
N LYS A 492 -17.80 42.22 20.51
CA LYS A 492 -19.02 42.74 21.13
C LYS A 492 -20.24 42.80 20.20
N ASP A 493 -20.19 42.07 19.09
CA ASP A 493 -21.31 41.88 18.16
C ASP A 493 -22.21 40.72 18.64
N TYR A 494 -22.84 40.89 19.82
CA TYR A 494 -23.57 39.81 20.48
C TYR A 494 -24.73 39.26 19.65
N ASP A 495 -25.44 40.12 18.91
CA ASP A 495 -26.55 39.71 18.05
C ASP A 495 -26.10 38.75 16.94
N GLN A 496 -24.96 39.06 16.29
CA GLN A 496 -24.38 38.20 15.24
C GLN A 496 -23.84 36.89 15.81
N SER A 497 -23.26 36.94 17.01
CA SER A 497 -22.82 35.75 17.73
C SER A 497 -23.98 34.79 17.97
N ILE A 498 -25.08 35.28 18.56
CA ILE A 498 -26.29 34.49 18.84
C ILE A 498 -26.91 33.96 17.54
N ALA A 499 -27.03 34.79 16.51
CA ALA A 499 -27.59 34.38 15.22
C ALA A 499 -26.77 33.26 14.56
N THR A 500 -25.44 33.33 14.66
CA THR A 500 -24.53 32.28 14.15
C THR A 500 -24.74 30.96 14.89
N LEU A 501 -24.81 30.99 16.23
CA LEU A 501 -25.07 29.80 17.05
C LEU A 501 -26.45 29.18 16.78
N GLN A 502 -27.48 30.01 16.63
CA GLN A 502 -28.83 29.55 16.26
C GLN A 502 -28.83 28.87 14.88
N LYS A 503 -28.11 29.43 13.90
CA LYS A 503 -27.96 28.83 12.57
C LYS A 503 -27.25 27.46 12.65
N LEU A 504 -26.21 27.34 13.48
CA LEU A 504 -25.53 26.07 13.72
C LEU A 504 -26.49 25.04 14.32
N LEU A 505 -27.20 25.39 15.41
CA LEU A 505 -28.14 24.47 16.07
C LEU A 505 -29.35 24.10 15.21
N ALA A 506 -29.82 25.01 14.35
CA ALA A 506 -30.89 24.73 13.40
C ALA A 506 -30.46 23.71 12.34
N LYS A 507 -29.21 23.83 11.85
CA LYS A 507 -28.67 22.91 10.85
C LYS A 507 -28.27 21.57 11.47
N HIS A 508 -27.52 21.59 12.59
CA HIS A 508 -27.03 20.40 13.29
C HIS A 508 -27.46 20.40 14.78
N PRO A 509 -28.72 20.01 15.09
CA PRO A 509 -29.26 20.02 16.45
C PRO A 509 -28.55 19.09 17.45
N GLN A 510 -27.84 18.08 16.93
CA GLN A 510 -27.10 17.08 17.70
C GLN A 510 -25.58 17.27 17.60
N THR A 511 -25.13 18.49 17.33
CA THR A 511 -23.70 18.82 17.29
C THR A 511 -23.00 18.38 18.59
N PRO A 512 -21.79 17.79 18.53
CA PRO A 512 -21.03 17.45 19.73
C PRO A 512 -20.62 18.69 20.53
N LEU A 513 -20.66 19.88 19.91
CA LEU A 513 -20.28 21.16 20.52
C LEU A 513 -21.41 21.80 21.35
N LYS A 514 -22.48 21.07 21.65
CA LYS A 514 -23.70 21.62 22.26
C LYS A 514 -23.46 22.20 23.64
N GLU A 515 -22.51 21.65 24.40
CA GLU A 515 -22.19 22.17 25.73
C GLU A 515 -21.39 23.48 25.64
N GLU A 516 -20.49 23.62 24.67
CA GLU A 516 -19.76 24.87 24.41
C GLU A 516 -20.67 26.01 23.92
N ILE A 517 -21.83 25.69 23.35
CA ILE A 517 -22.81 26.66 22.82
C ILE A 517 -23.77 27.19 23.91
N LYS A 518 -23.93 26.47 25.03
CA LYS A 518 -24.89 26.84 26.10
C LYS A 518 -24.37 27.93 27.05
N VAL A 519 -23.07 28.22 27.03
CA VAL A 519 -22.38 29.22 27.86
C VAL A 519 -22.44 30.57 27.17
#